data_AF-F0QSM5-F1
#
_entry.id   AF-F0QSM5-F1
#
_cell.length_a   1.000
_cell.length_b   1.000
_cell.length_c   1.000
_cell.angle_alpha   90.00
_cell.angle_beta   90.00
_cell.angle_gamma   90.00
#
_symmetry.space_group_name_H-M   'P 1'
#
loop_
_entity.id
_entity.type
_entity.pdbx_description
1 polymer ?
#
loop_
_entity_poly.entity_id
_entity_poly.type
_entity_poly.pdbx_seq_one_letter_code
_entity_poly.pdbx_strand_id
1 'polypeptide(L)'
;MYVVFGLTSGMSSMIFEGRYKGPSDIRDVHVSDVPRTNHVLRSFVITDDKDALIIWSFDIPGYETHIYSMIKERATLLLCPRIDNSTYLLPDVSLVEELSSMLYKDARSVTYFVKPINRSFVSSVLRATVGAARALVMEKVDNLLKSRGLATVRLMDELGTISEDITLSANKWVERGFANEVGDVYSLTDYIRNSLELKKSRSRKRAS
;
A
#
# COMPACT_ATOMS: atom_id res chain seq x y z
N MET A 1 3.63 -5.10 24.79
CA MET A 1 2.74 -4.44 23.80
C MET A 1 3.20 -4.75 22.38
N TYR A 2 2.54 -5.71 21.73
CA TYR A 2 2.76 -6.17 20.36
C TYR A 2 1.44 -6.08 19.60
N VAL A 3 1.44 -5.54 18.38
CA VAL A 3 0.28 -5.54 17.47
C VAL A 3 0.43 -6.70 16.52
N VAL A 4 -0.62 -7.51 16.39
CA VAL A 4 -0.58 -8.71 15.56
C VAL A 4 -1.81 -8.81 14.66
N PHE A 5 -1.58 -9.08 13.38
CA PHE A 5 -2.47 -8.84 12.24
C PHE A 5 -3.02 -10.11 11.59
N GLY A 6 -4.03 -9.92 10.72
CA GLY A 6 -4.14 -10.56 9.40
C GLY A 6 -4.82 -11.93 9.40
N LEU A 7 -6.01 -11.98 8.78
CA LEU A 7 -7.01 -13.06 8.81
C LEU A 7 -7.76 -13.18 10.14
N THR A 8 -8.58 -12.18 10.46
CA THR A 8 -9.60 -12.28 11.51
C THR A 8 -10.87 -13.00 11.03
N SER A 9 -11.07 -13.18 9.72
CA SER A 9 -12.27 -13.84 9.18
C SER A 9 -12.33 -15.30 9.61
N GLY A 10 -13.32 -15.65 10.43
CA GLY A 10 -13.52 -17.00 10.95
C GLY A 10 -12.74 -17.33 12.24
N MET A 11 -12.02 -16.37 12.84
CA MET A 11 -11.38 -16.58 14.14
C MET A 11 -12.29 -16.12 15.29
N SER A 12 -12.44 -16.97 16.30
CA SER A 12 -13.23 -16.66 17.50
C SER A 12 -12.66 -15.47 18.27
N SER A 13 -13.53 -14.59 18.76
CA SER A 13 -13.17 -13.45 19.61
C SER A 13 -12.42 -13.85 20.88
N MET A 14 -12.61 -15.09 21.36
CA MET A 14 -11.88 -15.67 22.50
C MET A 14 -10.39 -15.91 22.21
N ILE A 15 -9.99 -15.93 20.94
CA ILE A 15 -8.58 -16.06 20.55
C ILE A 15 -7.85 -14.73 20.76
N PHE A 16 -8.53 -13.61 21.00
CA PHE A 16 -7.87 -12.31 21.18
C PHE A 16 -7.85 -11.92 22.67
N GLU A 17 -6.74 -12.17 23.36
CA GLU A 17 -6.52 -11.64 24.73
C GLU A 17 -6.08 -10.17 24.66
N GLY A 18 -6.93 -9.29 25.19
CA GLY A 18 -6.76 -7.83 25.22
C GLY A 18 -8.10 -7.12 25.51
N ARG A 19 -8.10 -5.78 25.59
CA ARG A 19 -9.34 -4.99 25.77
C ARG A 19 -10.30 -5.27 24.59
N TYR A 20 -11.52 -5.69 24.90
CA TYR A 20 -12.54 -5.96 23.89
C TYR A 20 -12.94 -4.66 23.19
N LYS A 21 -13.11 -4.71 21.86
CA LYS A 21 -13.37 -3.55 20.99
C LYS A 21 -14.62 -2.78 21.44
N GLY A 22 -14.46 -1.47 21.66
CA GLY A 22 -15.56 -0.53 21.82
C GLY A 22 -16.22 -0.18 20.49
N PRO A 23 -17.41 0.46 20.51
CA PRO A 23 -18.12 0.89 19.30
C PRO A 23 -17.31 1.81 18.39
N SER A 24 -16.29 2.49 18.94
CA SER A 24 -15.35 3.37 18.26
C SER A 24 -14.12 2.67 17.68
N ASP A 25 -13.86 1.40 18.01
CA ASP A 25 -12.62 0.73 17.66
C ASP A 25 -12.65 0.09 16.26
N ILE A 26 -11.49 0.04 15.62
CA ILE A 26 -11.32 -0.55 14.29
C ILE A 26 -11.34 -2.07 14.37
N ARG A 27 -12.19 -2.68 13.54
CA ARG A 27 -12.57 -4.10 13.63
C ARG A 27 -11.45 -5.07 13.31
N ASP A 28 -10.32 -4.65 12.76
CA ASP A 28 -9.29 -5.58 12.27
C ASP A 28 -7.93 -5.44 12.97
N VAL A 29 -7.80 -4.55 13.96
CA VAL A 29 -6.56 -4.40 14.74
C VAL A 29 -6.76 -4.90 16.17
N HIS A 30 -5.77 -5.64 16.67
CA HIS A 30 -5.69 -6.10 18.05
C HIS A 30 -4.32 -5.76 18.65
N VAL A 31 -4.34 -5.18 19.86
CA VAL A 31 -3.15 -4.91 20.67
C VAL A 31 -3.11 -5.95 21.79
N SER A 32 -1.98 -6.63 21.96
CA SER A 32 -1.80 -7.63 23.02
C SER A 32 -0.45 -7.45 23.73
N ASP A 33 -0.38 -7.85 25.00
CA ASP A 33 0.84 -7.75 25.80
C ASP A 33 1.74 -8.98 25.71
N VAL A 34 1.21 -10.09 25.18
CA VAL A 34 1.92 -11.37 25.06
C VAL A 34 2.25 -11.65 23.59
N PRO A 35 3.52 -11.96 23.23
CA PRO A 35 3.88 -12.33 21.87
C PRO A 35 3.21 -13.66 21.51
N ARG A 36 2.43 -13.67 20.44
CA ARG A 36 1.83 -14.89 19.91
C ARG A 36 2.60 -15.39 18.70
N THR A 37 3.37 -16.46 18.91
CA THR A 37 3.94 -17.28 17.84
C THR A 37 2.88 -18.22 17.30
N ASN A 38 1.92 -17.68 16.55
CA ASN A 38 0.97 -18.51 15.80
C ASN A 38 1.15 -18.21 14.30
N HIS A 39 1.18 -19.25 13.46
CA HIS A 39 1.60 -19.12 12.05
C HIS A 39 0.70 -18.19 11.21
N VAL A 40 -0.51 -17.94 11.69
CA VAL A 40 -1.53 -17.11 11.01
C VAL A 40 -1.38 -15.62 11.35
N LEU A 41 -0.95 -15.30 12.57
CA LEU A 41 -0.98 -13.93 13.08
C LEU A 41 0.41 -13.26 12.93
N ARG A 42 0.47 -12.16 12.19
CA ARG A 42 1.75 -11.47 11.87
C ARG A 42 2.08 -10.42 12.92
N SER A 43 3.17 -10.59 13.65
CA SER A 43 3.46 -9.80 14.86
C SER A 43 4.45 -8.67 14.63
N PHE A 44 4.13 -7.51 15.21
CA PHE A 44 4.94 -6.30 15.18
C PHE A 44 5.01 -5.69 16.58
N VAL A 45 6.13 -5.04 16.90
CA VAL A 45 6.32 -4.35 18.18
C VAL A 45 5.92 -2.89 17.99
N ILE A 46 4.98 -2.36 18.78
CA ILE A 46 4.73 -0.91 18.78
C ILE A 46 5.95 -0.20 19.36
N THR A 47 6.31 0.93 18.77
CA THR A 47 7.43 1.76 19.20
C THR A 47 7.07 3.24 19.08
N ASP A 48 7.73 4.10 19.84
CA ASP A 48 7.62 5.56 19.68
C ASP A 48 8.67 6.12 18.70
N ASP A 49 9.44 5.23 18.06
CA ASP A 49 10.43 5.55 17.05
C ASP A 49 9.76 6.04 15.76
N LYS A 50 9.95 7.31 15.43
CA LYS A 50 9.34 7.97 14.26
C LYS A 50 9.91 7.47 12.93
N ASP A 51 11.08 6.82 12.96
CA ASP A 51 11.71 6.21 11.78
C ASP A 51 11.29 4.74 11.60
N ALA A 52 10.40 4.23 12.45
CA ALA A 52 9.87 2.88 12.34
C ALA A 52 8.91 2.74 11.14
N LEU A 53 8.59 1.49 10.79
CA LEU A 53 7.52 1.21 9.84
C LEU A 53 6.17 1.61 10.44
N ILE A 54 5.14 1.73 9.62
CA ILE A 54 3.83 2.18 10.06
C ILE A 54 2.78 1.16 9.67
N ILE A 55 1.93 0.82 10.63
CA ILE A 55 0.66 0.14 10.39
C ILE A 55 -0.39 1.21 10.27
N TRP A 56 -1.09 1.21 9.15
CA TRP A 56 -2.31 1.98 9.03
C TRP A 56 -3.48 1.03 8.81
N SER A 57 -4.54 1.23 9.59
CA SER A 57 -5.77 0.45 9.48
C SER A 57 -6.97 1.38 9.52
N PHE A 58 -8.03 1.02 8.80
CA PHE A 58 -9.25 1.82 8.73
C PHE A 58 -10.51 0.96 8.78
N ASP A 59 -11.63 1.57 9.12
CA ASP A 59 -12.95 0.94 9.02
C ASP A 59 -13.94 1.94 8.42
N ILE A 60 -14.58 1.54 7.33
CA ILE A 60 -15.56 2.35 6.60
C ILE A 60 -16.96 1.86 6.97
N PRO A 61 -17.78 2.67 7.66
CA PRO A 61 -19.17 2.34 7.95
C PRO A 61 -19.93 1.95 6.67
N GLY A 62 -20.75 0.91 6.73
CA GLY A 62 -21.57 0.47 5.59
C GLY A 62 -20.85 -0.41 4.55
N TYR A 63 -19.55 -0.71 4.74
CA TYR A 63 -18.80 -1.63 3.87
C TYR A 63 -18.80 -1.23 2.38
N GLU A 64 -18.60 0.05 2.08
CA GLU A 64 -18.53 0.53 0.70
C GLU A 64 -17.34 -0.07 -0.07
N THR A 65 -17.60 -1.14 -0.81
CA THR A 65 -16.59 -1.97 -1.49
C THR A 65 -15.76 -1.20 -2.52
N HIS A 66 -16.31 -0.12 -3.08
CA HIS A 66 -15.62 0.75 -4.03
C HIS A 66 -14.41 1.44 -3.40
N ILE A 67 -14.55 2.02 -2.21
CA ILE A 67 -13.45 2.76 -1.56
C ILE A 67 -12.34 1.82 -1.13
N TYR A 68 -12.70 0.66 -0.57
CA TYR A 68 -11.73 -0.40 -0.26
C TYR A 68 -10.93 -0.80 -1.51
N SER A 69 -11.58 -0.86 -2.67
CA SER A 69 -10.93 -1.18 -3.95
C SER A 69 -10.00 -0.05 -4.41
N MET A 70 -10.45 1.22 -4.31
CA MET A 70 -9.62 2.38 -4.63
C MET A 70 -8.38 2.47 -3.74
N ILE A 71 -8.54 2.33 -2.43
CA ILE A 71 -7.42 2.35 -1.47
C ILE A 71 -6.48 1.18 -1.74
N LYS A 72 -7.00 -0.02 -2.04
CA LYS A 72 -6.18 -1.19 -2.37
C LYS A 72 -5.31 -0.93 -3.61
N GLU A 73 -5.89 -0.40 -4.68
CA GLU A 73 -5.14 -0.07 -5.90
C GLU A 73 -4.10 1.01 -5.61
N ARG A 74 -4.50 2.12 -4.96
CA ARG A 74 -3.58 3.22 -4.64
C ARG A 74 -2.45 2.79 -3.71
N ALA A 75 -2.74 2.05 -2.63
CA ALA A 75 -1.74 1.50 -1.73
C ALA A 75 -0.77 0.55 -2.44
N THR A 76 -1.25 -0.23 -3.41
CA THR A 76 -0.38 -1.09 -4.23
C THR A 76 0.58 -0.24 -5.07
N LEU A 77 0.09 0.82 -5.71
CA LEU A 77 0.93 1.76 -6.47
C LEU A 77 1.87 2.57 -5.57
N LEU A 78 1.50 2.83 -4.32
CA LEU A 78 2.40 3.42 -3.31
C LEU A 78 3.32 2.39 -2.65
N LEU A 79 3.40 1.16 -3.16
CA LEU A 79 4.23 0.08 -2.60
C LEU A 79 3.96 -0.18 -1.11
N CYS A 80 2.72 0.00 -0.65
CA CYS A 80 2.29 -0.23 0.73
C CYS A 80 1.68 -1.65 0.85
N PRO A 81 2.39 -2.63 1.44
CA PRO A 81 1.90 -3.99 1.46
C PRO A 81 0.61 -4.14 2.25
N ARG A 82 -0.35 -4.83 1.65
CA ARG A 82 -1.61 -5.20 2.27
C ARG A 82 -1.39 -6.35 3.24
N ILE A 83 -1.75 -6.17 4.50
CA ILE A 83 -1.71 -7.22 5.52
C ILE A 83 -3.07 -7.89 5.69
N ASP A 84 -4.15 -7.10 5.59
CA ASP A 84 -5.53 -7.58 5.53
C ASP A 84 -6.40 -6.58 4.73
N ASN A 85 -7.72 -6.78 4.71
CA ASN A 85 -8.64 -6.03 3.87
C ASN A 85 -8.58 -4.51 4.05
N SER A 86 -8.36 -4.10 5.29
CA SER A 86 -8.38 -2.73 5.78
C SER A 86 -7.05 -2.25 6.34
N THR A 87 -6.00 -3.09 6.30
CA THR A 87 -4.75 -2.87 7.05
C THR A 87 -3.54 -2.99 6.15
N TYR A 88 -2.69 -1.97 6.19
CA TYR A 88 -1.54 -1.78 5.31
C TYR A 88 -0.28 -1.48 6.13
N LEU A 89 0.85 -1.90 5.59
CA LEU A 89 2.19 -1.59 6.10
C LEU A 89 2.81 -0.50 5.22
N LEU A 90 3.40 0.52 5.83
CA LEU A 90 3.93 1.69 5.15
C LEU A 90 5.33 2.03 5.69
N PRO A 91 6.20 2.61 4.85
CA PRO A 91 7.54 3.03 5.28
C PRO A 91 7.59 4.45 5.90
N ASP A 92 6.57 5.28 5.64
CA ASP A 92 6.56 6.72 6.00
C ASP A 92 5.14 7.23 6.28
N VAL A 93 5.03 8.25 7.13
CA VAL A 93 3.76 8.87 7.56
C VAL A 93 3.09 9.65 6.43
N SER A 94 3.86 10.21 5.49
CA SER A 94 3.29 10.95 4.36
C SER A 94 2.36 10.07 3.51
N LEU A 95 2.67 8.77 3.40
CA LEU A 95 1.84 7.81 2.67
C LEU A 95 0.56 7.44 3.42
N VAL A 96 0.57 7.55 4.75
CA VAL A 96 -0.64 7.41 5.57
C VAL A 96 -1.58 8.58 5.30
N GLU A 97 -1.06 9.81 5.33
CA GLU A 97 -1.84 11.03 5.06
C GLU A 97 -2.51 10.94 3.69
N GLU A 98 -1.74 10.54 2.67
CA GLU A 98 -2.25 10.36 1.32
C GLU A 98 -3.40 9.34 1.25
N LEU A 99 -3.22 8.12 1.77
CA LEU A 99 -4.26 7.10 1.74
C LEU A 99 -5.46 7.45 2.64
N SER A 100 -5.22 8.12 3.78
CA SER A 100 -6.28 8.55 4.69
C SER A 100 -7.15 9.64 4.10
N SER A 101 -6.63 10.46 3.19
CA SER A 101 -7.40 11.48 2.47
C SER A 101 -8.49 10.90 1.57
N MET A 102 -8.39 9.61 1.23
CA MET A 102 -9.39 8.88 0.44
C MET A 102 -10.59 8.40 1.29
N LEU A 103 -10.50 8.51 2.61
CA LEU A 103 -11.57 8.13 3.53
C LEU A 103 -12.59 9.25 3.70
N TYR A 104 -13.88 8.91 3.87
CA TYR A 104 -14.91 9.89 4.23
C TYR A 104 -14.82 10.31 5.70
N LYS A 105 -15.51 11.41 6.05
CA LYS A 105 -15.52 11.98 7.40
C LYS A 105 -15.89 11.01 8.53
N ASP A 106 -16.76 10.04 8.25
CA ASP A 106 -17.25 9.09 9.26
C ASP A 106 -16.42 7.80 9.32
N ALA A 107 -15.45 7.65 8.42
CA ALA A 107 -14.52 6.53 8.46
C ALA A 107 -13.56 6.68 9.64
N ARG A 108 -13.22 5.54 10.24
CA ARG A 108 -12.31 5.49 11.38
C ARG A 108 -10.96 5.02 10.88
N SER A 109 -9.87 5.62 11.36
CA SER A 109 -8.51 5.16 11.06
C SER A 109 -7.63 5.17 12.31
N VAL A 110 -6.65 4.28 12.34
CA VAL A 110 -5.63 4.20 13.38
C VAL A 110 -4.27 3.98 12.73
N THR A 111 -3.25 4.51 13.40
CA THR A 111 -1.86 4.44 12.94
C THR A 111 -0.97 4.00 14.09
N TYR A 112 -0.07 3.05 13.84
CA TYR A 112 0.92 2.59 14.81
C TYR A 112 2.31 2.58 14.19
N PHE A 113 3.28 3.20 14.86
CA PHE A 113 4.70 3.02 14.55
C PHE A 113 5.16 1.66 15.08
N VAL A 114 5.83 0.89 14.23
CA VAL A 114 6.15 -0.50 14.51
C VAL A 114 7.49 -0.99 13.99
N LYS A 115 8.06 -1.94 14.73
CA LYS A 115 9.22 -2.74 14.31
C LYS A 115 8.76 -4.17 13.98
N PRO A 116 9.10 -4.71 12.81
CA PRO A 116 8.73 -6.07 12.47
C PRO A 116 9.53 -7.06 13.33
N ILE A 117 8.85 -8.05 13.93
CA ILE A 117 9.54 -9.14 14.64
C ILE A 117 10.29 -10.03 13.64
N ASN A 118 9.72 -10.18 12.43
CA ASN A 118 10.32 -10.93 11.34
C ASN A 118 10.50 -10.06 10.09
N ARG A 119 11.74 -9.69 9.79
CA ARG A 119 12.11 -8.93 8.59
C ARG A 119 11.80 -9.69 7.28
N SER A 120 11.88 -11.02 7.27
CA SER A 120 11.62 -11.81 6.06
C SER A 120 10.15 -11.74 5.65
N PHE A 121 9.24 -11.60 6.61
CA PHE A 121 7.82 -11.36 6.32
C PHE A 121 7.63 -10.05 5.56
N VAL A 122 8.17 -8.95 6.06
CA VAL A 122 8.08 -7.63 5.39
C VAL A 122 8.68 -7.71 3.99
N SER A 123 9.83 -8.36 3.86
CA SER A 123 10.50 -8.54 2.57
C SER A 123 9.63 -9.31 1.57
N SER A 124 8.98 -10.39 2.03
CA SER A 124 8.10 -11.21 1.20
C SER A 124 6.85 -10.45 0.75
N VAL A 125 6.17 -9.73 1.65
CA VAL A 125 4.95 -9.00 1.28
C VAL A 125 5.27 -7.80 0.40
N LEU A 126 6.40 -7.12 0.64
CA LEU A 126 6.84 -6.01 -0.19
C LEU A 126 7.16 -6.45 -1.62
N ARG A 127 7.88 -7.56 -1.82
CA ARG A 127 8.11 -8.13 -3.15
C ARG A 127 6.81 -8.50 -3.86
N ALA A 128 5.85 -9.08 -3.14
CA ALA A 128 4.54 -9.38 -3.71
C ALA A 128 3.80 -8.11 -4.15
N THR A 129 3.86 -7.04 -3.34
CA THR A 129 3.28 -5.74 -3.66
C THR A 129 3.96 -5.08 -4.86
N VAL A 130 5.29 -5.12 -4.96
CA VAL A 130 6.04 -4.63 -6.13
C VAL A 130 5.62 -5.40 -7.39
N GLY A 131 5.47 -6.72 -7.31
CA GLY A 131 4.95 -7.54 -8.41
C GLY A 131 3.53 -7.15 -8.84
N ALA A 132 2.64 -6.89 -7.89
CA ALA A 132 1.28 -6.43 -8.15
C ALA A 132 1.25 -5.01 -8.75
N ALA A 133 2.06 -4.08 -8.23
CA ALA A 133 2.21 -2.74 -8.76
C ALA A 133 2.71 -2.77 -10.21
N ARG A 134 3.70 -3.62 -10.49
CA ARG A 134 4.19 -3.84 -11.85
C ARG A 134 3.08 -4.32 -12.79
N ALA A 135 2.26 -5.28 -12.38
CA ALA A 135 1.15 -5.75 -13.20
C ALA A 135 0.16 -4.62 -13.55
N LEU A 136 -0.24 -3.83 -12.55
CA LEU A 136 -1.14 -2.69 -12.73
C LEU A 136 -0.55 -1.63 -13.67
N VAL A 137 0.74 -1.29 -13.48
CA VAL A 137 1.43 -0.33 -14.34
C VAL A 137 1.51 -0.83 -15.78
N MET A 138 1.85 -2.11 -15.99
CA MET A 138 1.95 -2.69 -17.33
C MET A 138 0.60 -2.66 -18.06
N GLU A 139 -0.49 -2.94 -17.35
CA GLU A 139 -1.85 -2.81 -17.89
C GLU A 139 -2.15 -1.35 -18.30
N LYS A 140 -1.86 -0.38 -17.44
CA LYS A 140 -2.04 1.06 -17.75
C LYS A 140 -1.19 1.51 -18.93
N VAL A 141 0.05 1.02 -19.05
CA VAL A 141 0.92 1.30 -20.21
C VAL A 141 0.36 0.70 -21.51
N ASP A 142 -0.13 -0.54 -21.49
CA ASP A 142 -0.76 -1.15 -22.66
C ASP A 142 -2.01 -0.36 -23.09
N ASN A 143 -2.84 0.04 -22.13
CA ASN A 143 -3.98 0.92 -22.35
C ASN A 143 -3.55 2.27 -22.94
N LEU A 144 -2.48 2.88 -22.44
CA LEU A 144 -1.91 4.11 -23.00
C LEU A 144 -1.54 3.91 -24.47
N LEU A 145 -0.83 2.83 -24.82
CA LEU A 145 -0.37 2.59 -26.18
C LEU A 145 -1.54 2.45 -27.17
N LYS A 146 -2.66 1.87 -26.72
CA LYS A 146 -3.90 1.70 -27.50
C LYS A 146 -4.81 2.94 -27.51
N SER A 147 -4.73 3.79 -26.49
CA SER A 147 -5.61 4.95 -26.31
C SER A 147 -5.49 6.00 -27.44
N ARG A 148 -6.52 6.85 -27.55
CA ARG A 148 -6.55 8.01 -28.48
C ARG A 148 -7.24 9.21 -27.82
N GLY A 149 -6.98 10.40 -28.33
CA GLY A 149 -7.67 11.63 -27.93
C GLY A 149 -7.48 11.95 -26.44
N LEU A 150 -8.56 12.38 -25.77
CA LEU A 150 -8.55 12.77 -24.35
C LEU A 150 -8.12 11.63 -23.42
N ALA A 151 -8.41 10.37 -23.76
CA ALA A 151 -7.98 9.22 -22.96
C ALA A 151 -6.45 9.08 -22.92
N THR A 152 -5.77 9.44 -24.02
CA THR A 152 -4.30 9.46 -24.04
C THR A 152 -3.74 10.47 -23.07
N VAL A 153 -4.29 11.70 -23.04
CA VAL A 153 -3.82 12.75 -22.12
C VAL A 153 -3.96 12.30 -20.68
N ARG A 154 -5.15 11.80 -20.30
CA ARG A 154 -5.41 11.31 -18.94
C ARG A 154 -4.46 10.18 -18.51
N LEU A 155 -4.26 9.19 -19.38
CA LEU A 155 -3.36 8.07 -19.08
C LEU A 155 -1.89 8.51 -19.01
N MET A 156 -1.49 9.51 -19.79
CA MET A 156 -0.14 10.07 -19.71
C MET A 156 0.10 10.80 -18.39
N ASP A 157 -0.86 11.60 -17.95
CA ASP A 157 -0.78 12.33 -16.67
C ASP A 157 -0.76 11.32 -15.51
N GLU A 158 -1.70 10.36 -15.52
CA GLU A 158 -1.79 9.31 -14.50
C GLU A 158 -0.50 8.49 -14.38
N LEU A 159 0.06 8.02 -15.51
CA LEU A 159 1.33 7.27 -15.50
C LEU A 159 2.53 8.13 -15.07
N GLY A 160 2.49 9.44 -15.36
CA GLY A 160 3.49 10.39 -14.86
C GLY A 160 3.48 10.45 -13.33
N THR A 161 2.31 10.71 -12.75
CA THR A 161 2.12 10.75 -11.29
C THR A 161 2.49 9.41 -10.64
N ILE A 162 2.03 8.28 -11.19
CA ILE A 162 2.37 6.94 -10.70
C ILE A 162 3.89 6.72 -10.69
N SER A 163 4.61 7.18 -11.73
CA SER A 163 6.07 7.02 -11.79
C SER A 163 6.78 7.80 -10.66
N GLU A 164 6.30 9.01 -10.35
CA GLU A 164 6.85 9.84 -9.27
C GLU A 164 6.56 9.22 -7.90
N ASP A 165 5.32 8.82 -7.67
CA ASP A 165 4.86 8.23 -6.41
C ASP A 165 5.57 6.91 -6.07
N ILE A 166 5.69 6.03 -7.07
CA ILE A 166 6.37 4.74 -6.94
C ILE A 166 7.85 4.97 -6.58
N THR A 167 8.49 5.96 -7.20
CA THR A 167 9.91 6.29 -6.93
C THR A 167 10.07 6.85 -5.52
N LEU A 168 9.18 7.78 -5.11
CA LEU A 168 9.16 8.35 -3.78
C LEU A 168 9.03 7.24 -2.72
N SER A 169 8.04 6.36 -2.88
CA SER A 169 7.82 5.26 -1.93
C SER A 169 8.97 4.26 -1.91
N ALA A 170 9.56 3.92 -3.07
CA ALA A 170 10.73 3.05 -3.13
C ALA A 170 11.91 3.64 -2.32
N ASN A 171 12.16 4.94 -2.44
CA ASN A 171 13.21 5.61 -1.66
C ASN A 171 12.93 5.52 -0.15
N LYS A 172 11.67 5.69 0.28
CA LYS A 172 11.28 5.48 1.68
C LYS A 172 11.53 4.05 2.16
N TRP A 173 11.25 3.05 1.33
CA TRP A 173 11.58 1.66 1.67
C TRP A 173 13.09 1.40 1.74
N VAL A 174 13.89 2.03 0.86
CA VAL A 174 15.35 1.98 0.90
C VAL A 174 15.88 2.56 2.22
N GLU A 175 15.35 3.71 2.67
CA GLU A 175 15.69 4.33 3.97
C GLU A 175 15.39 3.40 5.16
N ARG A 176 14.43 2.46 5.02
CA ARG A 176 14.11 1.41 6.02
C ARG A 176 14.89 0.10 5.80
N GLY A 177 15.85 0.11 4.89
CA GLY A 177 16.77 -0.97 4.58
C GLY A 177 16.26 -2.01 3.58
N PHE A 178 15.12 -1.80 2.93
CA PHE A 178 14.49 -2.78 2.01
C PHE A 178 14.85 -2.52 0.54
N ALA A 179 16.08 -2.10 0.27
CA ALA A 179 16.54 -1.73 -1.08
C ALA A 179 16.43 -2.88 -2.09
N ASN A 180 16.69 -4.11 -1.65
CA ASN A 180 16.64 -5.29 -2.53
C ASN A 180 15.22 -5.64 -2.98
N GLU A 181 14.22 -5.34 -2.15
CA GLU A 181 12.82 -5.65 -2.43
C GLU A 181 12.22 -4.69 -3.45
N VAL A 182 12.71 -3.44 -3.50
CA VAL A 182 12.20 -2.38 -4.37
C VAL A 182 13.12 -2.05 -5.54
N GLY A 183 14.29 -2.69 -5.69
CA GLY A 183 15.25 -2.36 -6.74
C GLY A 183 14.68 -2.38 -8.17
N ASP A 184 13.77 -3.33 -8.47
CA ASP A 184 13.13 -3.47 -9.78
C ASP A 184 12.19 -2.30 -10.14
N VAL A 185 11.83 -1.48 -9.15
CA VAL A 185 10.99 -0.30 -9.34
C VAL A 185 11.64 0.70 -10.30
N TYR A 186 12.95 0.92 -10.20
CA TYR A 186 13.62 1.91 -11.05
C TYR A 186 13.53 1.50 -12.53
N SER A 187 13.72 0.22 -12.85
CA SER A 187 13.51 -0.29 -14.21
C SER A 187 12.06 -0.15 -14.68
N LEU A 188 11.08 -0.31 -13.79
CA LEU A 188 9.67 -0.04 -14.11
C LEU A 188 9.43 1.43 -14.44
N THR A 189 10.01 2.36 -13.68
CA THR A 189 9.86 3.80 -13.90
C THR A 189 10.50 4.24 -15.23
N ASP A 190 11.66 3.68 -15.58
CA ASP A 190 12.29 3.91 -16.88
C ASP A 190 11.41 3.38 -18.03
N TYR A 191 10.79 2.22 -17.84
CA TYR A 191 9.84 1.67 -18.82
C TYR A 191 8.61 2.57 -19.02
N ILE A 192 8.03 3.12 -17.93
CA ILE A 192 6.94 4.11 -18.01
C ILE A 192 7.41 5.32 -18.82
N ARG A 193 8.57 5.90 -18.48
CA ARG A 193 9.13 7.09 -19.14
C ARG A 193 9.30 6.87 -20.65
N ASN A 194 9.93 5.76 -21.04
CA ASN A 194 10.13 5.40 -22.44
C ASN A 194 8.79 5.23 -23.18
N SER A 195 7.78 4.66 -22.53
CA SER A 195 6.45 4.47 -23.10
C SER A 195 5.72 5.80 -23.32
N LEU A 196 5.85 6.74 -22.37
CA LEU A 196 5.30 8.09 -22.48
C LEU A 196 5.96 8.86 -23.65
N GLU A 197 7.28 8.77 -23.79
CA GLU A 197 8.02 9.40 -24.89
C GLU A 197 7.65 8.81 -26.25
N LEU A 198 7.54 7.48 -26.33
CA LEU A 198 7.08 6.79 -27.54
C LEU A 198 5.67 7.27 -27.94
N LYS A 199 4.75 7.43 -26.98
CA LYS A 199 3.40 7.92 -27.26
C LYS A 199 3.44 9.37 -27.75
N LYS A 200 4.20 10.25 -27.10
CA LYS A 200 4.37 11.67 -27.49
C LYS A 200 4.89 11.80 -28.93
N SER A 201 5.92 11.04 -29.28
CA SER A 201 6.53 11.09 -30.62
C SER A 201 5.56 10.66 -31.75
N ARG A 202 4.76 9.61 -31.51
CA ARG A 202 3.73 9.15 -32.45
C ARG A 202 2.60 10.16 -32.66
N SER A 203 2.20 10.87 -31.61
CA SER A 203 1.18 11.92 -31.72
C SER A 203 1.68 13.11 -32.55
N ARG A 204 2.94 13.52 -32.40
CA ARG A 204 3.55 14.62 -33.19
C ARG A 204 3.60 14.30 -34.69
N LYS A 205 4.00 13.08 -35.07
CA LYS A 205 4.06 12.64 -36.49
C LYS A 205 2.70 12.58 -37.19
N ARG A 206 1.58 12.56 -36.45
CA ARG A 206 0.22 12.56 -37.04
C ARG A 206 -0.34 13.97 -37.23
N ALA A 207 0.28 14.99 -36.63
CA ALA A 207 -0.14 16.38 -36.73
C ALA A 207 0.66 17.18 -37.78
N SER A 208 1.74 16.59 -38.32
CA SER A 208 2.53 17.06 -39.46
C SER A 208 2.08 16.39 -40.74
#